data_AF-A0A554MZF0-F1
#
_entry.id   AF-A0A554MZF0-F1
#
_cell.length_a   1.000
_cell.length_b   1.000
_cell.length_c   1.000
_cell.angle_alpha   90.00
_cell.angle_beta   90.00
_cell.angle_gamma   90.00
#
_symmetry.space_group_name_H-M   'P 1'
#
loop_
_entity.id
_entity.type
_entity.pdbx_description
1 polymer ?
#
loop_
_entity_poly.entity_id
_entity_poly.type
_entity_poly.pdbx_seq_one_letter_code
_entity_poly.pdbx_strand_id
1 'polypeptide(L)'
;MSSTDPATTTAPDGDVTGRSILLDEVTKRYPGQSKPAVDGITLEIPAGKIVMLVGPSGCGKTTTLKMINRLIEPTQGRIVVGDDDVTGIDGDELRRRMGYVIQAGGLFPHMTVAANIAIVPKMLGWSKEKIAARVDELLDLVSLDPDTYRDRFPRELSGGQQQRVGVARALAADPPVLLMDEPFGAVDPITRQRLQDELLRIQEELHKTIVIVTHDFDEAVKLGDWIVIFTEGAHIVQYDTPERILAEPANEFVENFIGSGAGLKQLTLNRVRDVEVESAVTCSPGEEVRAVLQRMNEAGGHQHAVVVDHRQRPIGWPSRRQLERLDRIPDGVEPGLPVVGEAATLNDALDTMLVSSAGAALVTGRRDAFRGVITVETVMEAITRSRATAAGDQAYTPVGTNTNPIETMPSSPVSAMPTGEDL
;
A
#
# COMPACT_ATOMS: atom_id res chain seq x y z
N MET A 1 18.94 0.37 -47.14
CA MET A 1 19.54 1.43 -46.31
C MET A 1 18.50 2.51 -46.12
N SER A 2 17.88 2.53 -44.95
CA SER A 2 17.32 3.68 -44.22
C SER A 2 16.44 3.12 -43.12
N SER A 3 17.05 3.01 -41.95
CA SER A 3 16.42 2.71 -40.67
C SER A 3 15.71 3.97 -40.17
N THR A 4 14.47 3.81 -39.73
CA THR A 4 13.74 4.84 -38.98
C THR A 4 13.54 4.28 -37.57
N ASP A 5 14.34 4.78 -36.62
CA ASP A 5 14.09 4.61 -35.19
C ASP A 5 12.90 5.50 -34.78
N PRO A 6 11.95 5.01 -33.97
CA PRO A 6 11.06 5.86 -33.20
C PRO A 6 11.68 6.11 -31.82
N ALA A 7 11.91 7.39 -31.52
CA ALA A 7 12.41 7.88 -30.26
C ALA A 7 11.47 7.57 -29.09
N THR A 8 11.96 6.83 -28.10
CA THR A 8 11.36 6.69 -26.77
C THR A 8 11.43 8.04 -26.05
N THR A 9 10.27 8.59 -25.70
CA THR A 9 10.17 9.80 -24.86
C THR A 9 10.24 9.37 -23.39
N THR A 10 11.40 9.54 -22.76
CA THR A 10 11.55 9.46 -21.30
C THR A 10 11.09 10.77 -20.66
N ALA A 11 10.17 10.66 -19.70
CA ALA A 11 9.83 11.71 -18.75
C ALA A 11 11.04 12.01 -17.83
N PRO A 12 11.13 13.19 -17.19
CA PRO A 12 12.35 13.63 -16.53
C PRO A 12 12.63 12.82 -15.25
N ASP A 13 13.79 12.16 -15.20
CA ASP A 13 14.32 11.44 -14.04
C ASP A 13 14.45 12.40 -12.84
N GLY A 14 13.64 12.17 -11.80
CA GLY A 14 14.19 12.25 -10.46
C GLY A 14 15.20 11.11 -10.31
N ASP A 15 16.33 11.33 -9.62
CA ASP A 15 17.37 10.32 -9.48
C ASP A 15 16.81 9.04 -8.81
N VAL A 16 16.41 8.05 -9.63
CA VAL A 16 15.97 6.75 -9.13
C VAL A 16 17.18 6.08 -8.49
N THR A 17 17.22 6.06 -7.16
CA THR A 17 18.36 5.46 -6.44
C THR A 17 18.24 3.94 -6.32
N GLY A 18 17.07 3.37 -6.66
CA GLY A 18 16.82 1.94 -6.70
C GLY A 18 17.56 1.20 -7.83
N ARG A 19 17.66 -0.13 -7.69
CA ARG A 19 18.17 -1.04 -8.72
C ARG A 19 17.11 -2.07 -9.07
N SER A 20 16.92 -2.36 -10.35
CA SER A 20 16.03 -3.45 -10.77
C SER A 20 16.55 -4.80 -10.29
N ILE A 21 15.66 -5.78 -10.17
CA ILE A 21 16.04 -7.16 -9.84
C ILE A 21 15.36 -8.07 -10.84
N LEU A 22 16.11 -8.99 -11.44
CA LEU A 22 15.59 -10.02 -12.32
C LEU A 22 15.96 -11.39 -11.75
N LEU A 23 14.96 -12.18 -11.42
CA LEU A 23 15.08 -13.63 -11.28
C LEU A 23 14.83 -14.22 -12.67
N ASP A 24 15.77 -15.01 -13.18
CA ASP A 24 15.65 -15.63 -14.50
C ASP A 24 15.69 -17.15 -14.37
N GLU A 25 14.54 -17.77 -14.61
CA GLU A 25 14.27 -19.22 -14.51
C GLU A 25 14.74 -19.84 -13.18
N VAL A 26 14.61 -19.09 -12.08
CA VAL A 26 15.16 -19.48 -10.78
C VAL A 26 14.36 -20.64 -10.19
N THR A 27 15.07 -21.70 -9.82
CA THR A 27 14.49 -22.89 -9.18
C THR A 27 15.18 -23.17 -7.86
N LYS A 28 14.41 -23.51 -6.82
CA LYS A 28 14.93 -24.04 -5.56
C LYS A 28 14.33 -25.40 -5.22
N ARG A 29 15.19 -26.41 -5.16
CA ARG A 29 14.87 -27.75 -4.63
C ARG A 29 15.61 -28.00 -3.33
N TYR A 30 14.88 -28.40 -2.28
CA TYR A 30 15.48 -28.84 -1.03
C TYR A 30 15.77 -30.35 -1.08
N PRO A 31 16.89 -30.81 -0.52
CA PRO A 31 17.16 -32.24 -0.43
C PRO A 31 16.02 -32.99 0.29
N GLY A 32 15.56 -34.09 -0.31
CA GLY A 32 14.50 -34.93 0.27
C GLY A 32 13.06 -34.49 -0.02
N GLN A 33 12.84 -33.37 -0.73
CA GLN A 33 11.51 -32.97 -1.19
C GLN A 33 11.28 -33.44 -2.64
N SER A 34 10.09 -33.96 -2.93
CA SER A 34 9.70 -34.37 -4.28
C SER A 34 9.39 -33.17 -5.18
N LYS A 35 8.78 -32.13 -4.61
CA LYS A 35 8.44 -30.89 -5.31
C LYS A 35 9.45 -29.77 -4.99
N PRO A 36 9.75 -28.89 -5.95
CA PRO A 36 10.54 -27.69 -5.71
C PRO A 36 9.78 -26.70 -4.82
N ALA A 37 10.51 -25.92 -4.01
CA ALA A 37 9.93 -24.83 -3.23
C ALA A 37 9.73 -23.55 -4.06
N VAL A 38 10.53 -23.39 -5.12
CA VAL A 38 10.37 -22.38 -6.18
C VAL A 38 10.65 -23.10 -7.49
N ASP A 39 9.74 -23.03 -8.46
CA ASP A 39 9.82 -23.77 -9.72
C ASP A 39 9.95 -22.84 -10.92
N GLY A 40 11.20 -22.60 -11.35
CA GLY A 40 11.55 -21.87 -12.57
C GLY A 40 10.89 -20.49 -12.70
N ILE A 41 11.00 -19.65 -11.68
CA ILE A 41 10.43 -18.31 -11.69
C ILE A 41 11.28 -17.35 -12.54
N THR A 42 10.65 -16.67 -13.48
CA THR A 42 11.19 -15.47 -14.13
C THR A 42 10.39 -14.27 -13.66
N LEU A 43 11.01 -13.42 -12.83
CA LEU A 43 10.36 -12.29 -12.18
C LEU A 43 11.23 -11.04 -12.25
N GLU A 44 10.70 -10.01 -12.88
CA GLU A 44 11.26 -8.66 -12.94
C GLU A 44 10.65 -7.79 -11.84
N ILE A 45 11.52 -7.17 -11.04
CA ILE A 45 11.19 -6.16 -10.04
C ILE A 45 11.76 -4.84 -10.56
N PRO A 46 10.92 -3.88 -10.98
CA PRO A 46 11.38 -2.63 -11.54
C PRO A 46 12.17 -1.79 -10.53
N ALA A 47 13.13 -1.00 -11.03
CA ALA A 47 13.89 -0.09 -10.19
C ALA A 47 12.97 0.99 -9.59
N GLY A 48 13.15 1.29 -8.30
CA GLY A 48 12.41 2.38 -7.65
C GLY A 48 10.93 2.08 -7.40
N LYS A 49 10.53 0.80 -7.44
CA LYS A 49 9.16 0.33 -7.20
C LYS A 49 9.06 -0.55 -5.96
N ILE A 50 7.88 -0.54 -5.35
CA ILE A 50 7.50 -1.47 -4.28
C ILE A 50 6.77 -2.66 -4.93
N VAL A 51 7.38 -3.83 -4.84
CA VAL A 51 6.79 -5.09 -5.28
C VAL A 51 6.39 -5.95 -4.09
N MET A 52 5.10 -6.25 -4.01
CA MET A 52 4.51 -7.06 -2.94
C MET A 52 4.45 -8.52 -3.39
N LEU A 53 5.00 -9.42 -2.58
CA LEU A 53 4.90 -10.87 -2.76
C LEU A 53 3.85 -11.41 -1.80
N VAL A 54 2.71 -11.86 -2.33
CA VAL A 54 1.57 -12.36 -1.55
C VAL A 54 1.19 -13.77 -1.94
N GLY A 55 0.44 -14.45 -1.07
CA GLY A 55 -0.04 -15.81 -1.30
C GLY A 55 -0.10 -16.63 -0.01
N PRO A 56 -0.55 -17.89 -0.06
CA PRO A 56 -0.71 -18.75 1.11
C PRO A 56 0.60 -19.02 1.86
N SER A 57 0.51 -19.38 3.14
CA SER A 57 1.68 -19.80 3.92
C SER A 57 2.37 -21.00 3.27
N GLY A 58 3.70 -20.96 3.20
CA GLY A 58 4.49 -22.04 2.62
C GLY A 58 4.54 -22.08 1.09
N CYS A 59 3.91 -21.13 0.37
CA CYS A 59 3.89 -21.17 -1.10
C CYS A 59 5.24 -20.86 -1.77
N GLY A 60 6.23 -20.28 -1.05
CA GLY A 60 7.56 -20.01 -1.58
C GLY A 60 8.01 -18.54 -1.55
N LYS A 61 7.19 -17.61 -1.03
CA LYS A 61 7.48 -16.16 -0.94
C LYS A 61 8.80 -15.85 -0.23
N THR A 62 8.93 -16.29 1.02
CA THR A 62 10.12 -16.09 1.84
C THR A 62 11.34 -16.78 1.23
N THR A 63 11.17 -17.94 0.57
CA THR A 63 12.26 -18.62 -0.16
C THR A 63 12.73 -17.76 -1.33
N THR A 64 11.80 -17.19 -2.10
CA THR A 64 12.08 -16.27 -3.22
C THR A 64 12.83 -15.03 -2.74
N LEU A 65 12.35 -14.38 -1.66
CA LEU A 65 13.01 -13.22 -1.07
C LEU A 65 14.43 -13.54 -0.56
N LYS A 66 14.60 -14.70 0.10
CA LYS A 66 15.92 -15.15 0.59
C LYS A 66 16.88 -15.52 -0.53
N MET A 67 16.38 -15.92 -1.71
CA MET A 67 17.21 -16.13 -2.89
C MET A 67 17.72 -14.82 -3.48
N ILE A 68 16.89 -13.78 -3.57
CA ILE A 68 17.33 -12.44 -4.01
C ILE A 68 18.53 -11.97 -3.18
N ASN A 69 18.47 -12.16 -1.85
CA ASN A 69 19.57 -11.81 -0.93
C ASN A 69 20.70 -12.86 -0.85
N ARG A 70 20.59 -13.95 -1.61
CA ARG A 70 21.48 -15.12 -1.59
C ARG A 70 21.79 -15.66 -0.18
N LEU A 71 20.79 -15.60 0.71
CA LEU A 71 20.79 -16.38 1.96
C LEU A 71 20.47 -17.84 1.69
N ILE A 72 19.73 -18.08 0.61
CA ILE A 72 19.46 -19.40 0.06
C ILE A 72 19.94 -19.38 -1.38
N GLU A 73 20.87 -20.26 -1.72
CA GLU A 73 21.34 -20.34 -3.10
C GLU A 73 20.31 -21.01 -4.00
N PRO A 74 20.05 -20.49 -5.21
CA PRO A 74 19.20 -21.15 -6.18
C PRO A 74 19.83 -22.50 -6.60
N THR A 75 18.99 -23.48 -6.91
CA THR A 75 19.44 -24.75 -7.50
C THR A 75 19.76 -24.57 -8.99
N GLN A 76 18.99 -23.72 -9.69
CA GLN A 76 19.12 -23.39 -11.10
C GLN A 76 18.66 -21.94 -11.34
N GLY A 77 18.99 -21.40 -12.50
CA GLY A 77 18.67 -20.02 -12.89
C GLY A 77 19.73 -19.03 -12.42
N ARG A 78 19.47 -17.74 -12.67
CA ARG A 78 20.38 -16.64 -12.30
C ARG A 78 19.62 -15.48 -11.68
N ILE A 79 20.33 -14.67 -10.93
CA ILE A 79 19.82 -13.47 -10.24
C ILE A 79 20.64 -12.28 -10.74
N VAL A 80 19.96 -11.28 -11.29
CA VAL A 80 20.56 -10.04 -11.79
C VAL A 80 20.03 -8.88 -10.97
N VAL A 81 20.92 -7.97 -10.55
CA VAL A 81 20.56 -6.76 -9.78
C VAL A 81 21.16 -5.55 -10.50
N GLY A 82 20.30 -4.69 -11.06
CA GLY A 82 20.73 -3.69 -12.04
C GLY A 82 21.34 -4.39 -13.26
N ASP A 83 22.61 -4.09 -13.53
CA ASP A 83 23.37 -4.69 -14.63
C ASP A 83 24.29 -5.84 -14.18
N ASP A 84 24.33 -6.13 -12.87
CA ASP A 84 25.25 -7.10 -12.29
C ASP A 84 24.56 -8.48 -12.13
N ASP A 85 25.12 -9.54 -12.75
CA ASP A 85 24.76 -10.92 -12.41
C ASP A 85 25.36 -11.26 -11.04
N VAL A 86 24.50 -11.30 -10.02
CA VAL A 86 24.91 -11.50 -8.64
C VAL A 86 25.00 -12.97 -8.26
N THR A 87 24.75 -13.91 -9.16
CA THR A 87 24.76 -15.36 -8.89
C THR A 87 26.16 -15.86 -8.52
N GLY A 88 27.21 -15.26 -9.08
CA GLY A 88 28.60 -15.63 -8.84
C GLY A 88 29.37 -14.74 -7.83
N ILE A 89 28.76 -13.65 -7.37
CA ILE A 89 29.42 -12.67 -6.48
C ILE A 89 29.56 -13.23 -5.06
N ASP A 90 30.43 -12.67 -4.22
CA ASP A 90 30.43 -13.00 -2.80
C ASP A 90 29.11 -12.58 -2.13
N GLY A 91 28.45 -13.52 -1.46
CA GLY A 91 27.15 -13.27 -0.85
C GLY A 91 27.20 -12.22 0.27
N ASP A 92 28.32 -12.12 1.01
CA ASP A 92 28.45 -11.11 2.07
C ASP A 92 28.61 -9.71 1.48
N GLU A 93 29.29 -9.59 0.34
CA GLU A 93 29.36 -8.33 -0.41
C GLU A 93 27.99 -7.89 -0.92
N LEU A 94 27.22 -8.79 -1.51
CA LEU A 94 25.86 -8.51 -1.95
C LEU A 94 24.98 -8.02 -0.78
N ARG A 95 25.01 -8.75 0.34
CA ARG A 95 24.24 -8.42 1.56
C ARG A 95 24.60 -7.07 2.16
N ARG A 96 25.82 -6.56 1.97
CA ARG A 96 26.19 -5.21 2.43
C ARG A 96 25.56 -4.10 1.58
N ARG A 97 25.13 -4.41 0.35
CA ARG A 97 24.49 -3.48 -0.60
C ARG A 97 22.96 -3.55 -0.54
N MET A 98 22.38 -4.50 0.20
CA MET A 98 20.93 -4.68 0.35
C MET A 98 20.52 -4.55 1.81
N GLY A 99 19.43 -3.83 2.07
CA GLY A 99 18.81 -3.86 3.39
C GLY A 99 17.89 -5.07 3.50
N TYR A 100 17.97 -5.80 4.61
CA TYR A 100 17.13 -6.97 4.83
C TYR A 100 16.45 -6.94 6.19
N VAL A 101 15.12 -6.91 6.19
CA VAL A 101 14.28 -7.05 7.38
C VAL A 101 13.90 -8.52 7.52
N ILE A 102 14.43 -9.15 8.57
CA ILE A 102 14.18 -10.56 8.88
C ILE A 102 12.90 -10.67 9.71
N GLN A 103 12.11 -11.72 9.46
CA GLN A 103 11.02 -12.13 10.33
C GLN A 103 11.50 -12.29 11.79
N ALA A 104 10.71 -11.81 12.76
CA ALA A 104 11.03 -11.81 14.20
C ALA A 104 12.22 -10.92 14.64
N GLY A 105 12.54 -9.85 13.90
CA GLY A 105 13.42 -8.76 14.34
C GLY A 105 14.93 -9.06 14.24
N GLY A 106 15.35 -10.33 14.38
CA GLY A 106 16.70 -10.79 14.09
C GLY A 106 17.83 -9.96 14.74
N LEU A 107 17.58 -9.37 15.91
CA LEU A 107 18.53 -8.48 16.59
C LEU A 107 19.59 -9.27 17.34
N PHE A 108 20.80 -8.72 17.46
CA PHE A 108 21.86 -9.27 18.28
C PHE A 108 21.55 -9.00 19.76
N PRO A 109 21.29 -10.04 20.58
CA PRO A 109 20.75 -9.87 21.93
C PRO A 109 21.76 -9.27 22.92
N HIS A 110 23.05 -9.38 22.60
CA HIS A 110 24.17 -8.88 23.40
C HIS A 110 24.62 -7.47 22.98
N MET A 111 23.94 -6.85 22.01
CA MET A 111 24.20 -5.50 21.53
C MET A 111 23.04 -4.58 21.91
N THR A 112 23.32 -3.30 22.16
CA THR A 112 22.27 -2.29 22.35
C THR A 112 21.51 -2.05 21.04
N VAL A 113 20.37 -1.37 21.12
CA VAL A 113 19.60 -0.92 19.94
C VAL A 113 20.47 -0.11 18.99
N ALA A 114 21.19 0.89 19.50
CA ALA A 114 22.08 1.70 18.68
C ALA A 114 23.19 0.88 18.01
N ALA A 115 23.75 -0.09 18.74
CA ALA A 115 24.78 -0.96 18.20
C ALA A 115 24.23 -1.91 17.11
N ASN A 116 22.98 -2.38 17.27
CA ASN A 116 22.28 -3.16 16.27
C ASN A 116 22.07 -2.36 14.97
N ILE A 117 21.56 -1.13 15.05
CA ILE A 117 21.32 -0.27 13.89
C ILE A 117 22.64 0.11 13.22
N ALA A 118 23.68 0.41 14.01
CA ALA A 118 24.98 0.84 13.50
C ALA A 118 25.82 -0.26 12.82
N ILE A 119 25.41 -1.52 12.83
CA ILE A 119 26.28 -2.64 12.43
C ILE A 119 26.77 -2.53 10.98
N VAL A 120 25.87 -2.27 10.03
CA VAL A 120 26.22 -2.16 8.60
C VAL A 120 26.99 -0.87 8.32
N PRO A 121 26.57 0.32 8.80
CA PRO A 121 27.38 1.53 8.67
C PRO A 121 28.83 1.40 9.20
N LYS A 122 29.03 0.68 10.32
CA LYS A 122 30.37 0.37 10.85
C LYS A 122 31.17 -0.50 9.89
N MET A 123 30.56 -1.53 9.30
CA MET A 123 31.21 -2.38 8.31
C MET A 123 31.58 -1.64 7.02
N LEU A 124 30.79 -0.62 6.66
CA LEU A 124 31.06 0.27 5.53
C LEU A 124 32.07 1.39 5.87
N GLY A 125 32.63 1.41 7.09
CA GLY A 125 33.66 2.36 7.48
C GLY A 125 33.18 3.80 7.69
N TRP A 126 31.89 4.01 7.99
CA TRP A 126 31.37 5.35 8.27
C TRP A 126 31.98 5.94 9.55
N SER A 127 32.08 7.28 9.63
CA SER A 127 32.56 7.96 10.84
C SER A 127 31.59 7.77 12.01
N LYS A 128 32.10 7.81 13.24
CA LYS A 128 31.28 7.63 14.46
C LYS A 128 30.19 8.69 14.57
N GLU A 129 30.49 9.92 14.16
CA GLU A 129 29.57 11.06 14.18
C GLU A 129 28.42 10.84 13.20
N LYS A 130 28.73 10.39 11.97
CA LYS A 130 27.72 10.07 10.95
C LYS A 130 26.81 8.94 11.42
N ILE A 131 27.39 7.90 12.02
CA ILE A 131 26.64 6.76 12.55
C ILE A 131 25.72 7.20 13.68
N ALA A 132 26.21 8.01 14.63
CA ALA A 132 25.41 8.46 15.77
C ALA A 132 24.18 9.26 15.30
N ALA A 133 24.38 10.22 14.39
CA ALA A 133 23.28 11.00 13.82
C ALA A 133 22.27 10.13 13.06
N ARG A 134 22.76 9.19 12.23
CA ARG A 134 21.89 8.27 11.47
C ARG A 134 21.09 7.34 12.37
N VAL A 135 21.67 6.87 13.48
CA VAL A 135 20.95 6.04 14.45
C VAL A 135 19.79 6.81 15.08
N ASP A 136 19.99 8.07 15.45
CA ASP A 136 18.96 8.88 16.09
C ASP A 136 17.82 9.20 15.11
N GLU A 137 18.17 9.59 13.89
CA GLU A 137 17.23 9.79 12.78
C GLU A 137 16.35 8.55 12.56
N LEU A 138 16.95 7.35 12.51
CA LEU A 138 16.21 6.11 12.27
C LEU A 138 15.35 5.68 13.45
N LEU A 139 15.77 6.00 14.67
CA LEU A 139 15.00 5.74 15.88
C LEU A 139 13.74 6.61 15.91
N ASP A 140 13.88 7.90 15.59
CA ASP A 140 12.74 8.82 15.44
C ASP A 140 11.77 8.35 14.34
N LEU A 141 12.32 7.94 13.19
CA LEU A 141 11.55 7.41 12.06
C LEU A 141 10.68 6.22 12.48
N VAL A 142 11.23 5.27 13.24
CA VAL A 142 10.46 4.12 13.74
C VAL A 142 9.70 4.42 15.03
N SER A 143 9.55 5.69 15.41
CA SER A 143 8.81 6.14 16.59
C SER A 143 9.32 5.50 17.89
N LEU A 144 10.65 5.44 18.04
CA LEU A 144 11.35 5.05 19.26
C LEU A 144 12.25 6.21 19.68
N ASP A 145 11.92 6.86 20.79
CA ASP A 145 12.70 7.98 21.33
C ASP A 145 14.18 7.60 21.53
N PRO A 146 15.13 8.26 20.82
CA PRO A 146 16.56 7.97 20.94
C PRO A 146 17.06 8.04 22.39
N ASP A 147 16.62 9.04 23.16
CA ASP A 147 17.09 9.23 24.55
C ASP A 147 16.70 8.07 25.47
N THR A 148 15.59 7.39 25.14
CA THR A 148 15.05 6.29 25.93
C THR A 148 15.53 4.92 25.46
N TYR A 149 15.69 4.72 24.14
CA TYR A 149 15.86 3.40 23.53
C TYR A 149 17.29 3.09 23.08
N ARG A 150 18.14 4.10 22.85
CA ARG A 150 19.49 3.93 22.28
C ARG A 150 20.32 2.86 22.98
N ASP A 151 20.31 2.90 24.31
CA ASP A 151 21.15 2.05 25.16
C ASP A 151 20.45 0.79 25.68
N ARG A 152 19.17 0.59 25.32
CA ARG A 152 18.45 -0.64 25.68
C ARG A 152 18.95 -1.83 24.91
N PHE A 153 18.78 -3.01 25.48
CA PHE A 153 19.02 -4.29 24.83
C PHE A 153 17.73 -4.87 24.25
N PRO A 154 17.79 -5.70 23.18
CA PRO A 154 16.61 -6.31 22.58
C PRO A 154 15.68 -7.04 23.57
N ARG A 155 16.25 -7.68 24.60
CA ARG A 155 15.48 -8.37 25.66
C ARG A 155 14.60 -7.43 26.50
N GLU A 156 14.84 -6.13 26.44
CA GLU A 156 14.14 -5.07 27.19
C GLU A 156 13.04 -4.41 26.33
N LEU A 157 12.83 -4.94 25.11
CA LEU A 157 11.88 -4.43 24.14
C LEU A 157 10.76 -5.43 23.89
N SER A 158 9.55 -4.93 23.63
CA SER A 158 8.45 -5.75 23.12
C SER A 158 8.76 -6.28 21.71
N GLY A 159 8.07 -7.33 21.26
CA GLY A 159 8.25 -7.89 19.92
C GLY A 159 8.09 -6.84 18.81
N GLY A 160 7.06 -6.00 18.89
CA GLY A 160 6.84 -4.90 17.94
C GLY A 160 7.92 -3.80 18.00
N GLN A 161 8.53 -3.55 19.17
CA GLN A 161 9.69 -2.65 19.28
C GLN A 161 10.93 -3.26 18.64
N GLN A 162 11.18 -4.57 18.83
CA GLN A 162 12.30 -5.26 18.20
C GLN A 162 12.17 -5.28 16.67
N GLN A 163 10.96 -5.49 16.16
CA GLN A 163 10.69 -5.46 14.72
C GLN A 163 10.99 -4.08 14.13
N ARG A 164 10.57 -3.01 14.80
CA ARG A 164 10.90 -1.63 14.43
C ARG A 164 12.40 -1.35 14.37
N VAL A 165 13.16 -1.81 15.37
CA VAL A 165 14.63 -1.71 15.33
C VAL A 165 15.22 -2.53 14.18
N GLY A 166 14.61 -3.67 13.83
CA GLY A 166 14.97 -4.47 12.66
C GLY A 166 14.81 -3.71 11.34
N VAL A 167 13.71 -2.96 11.18
CA VAL A 167 13.46 -2.06 10.04
C VAL A 167 14.50 -0.94 9.99
N ALA A 168 14.73 -0.25 11.12
CA ALA A 168 15.74 0.80 11.23
C ALA A 168 17.14 0.30 10.83
N ARG A 169 17.53 -0.90 11.28
CA ARG A 169 18.81 -1.51 10.91
C ARG A 169 18.94 -1.78 9.41
N ALA A 170 17.88 -2.22 8.74
CA ALA A 170 17.89 -2.45 7.30
C ALA A 170 18.07 -1.15 6.49
N LEU A 171 17.55 -0.04 7.01
CA LEU A 171 17.65 1.31 6.42
C LEU A 171 18.96 2.04 6.78
N ALA A 172 19.75 1.50 7.71
CA ALA A 172 20.89 2.18 8.30
C ALA A 172 21.98 2.59 7.30
N ALA A 173 22.23 1.73 6.31
CA ALA A 173 23.24 1.95 5.29
C ALA A 173 22.72 2.67 4.03
N ASP A 174 21.45 3.11 4.03
CA ASP A 174 20.77 3.68 2.86
C ASP A 174 20.92 2.83 1.56
N PRO A 175 20.57 1.53 1.61
CA PRO A 175 20.78 0.65 0.47
C PRO A 175 19.81 0.97 -0.68
N PRO A 176 20.22 0.77 -1.95
CA PRO A 176 19.35 0.93 -3.12
C PRO A 176 18.20 -0.11 -3.18
N VAL A 177 18.38 -1.25 -2.52
CA VAL A 177 17.41 -2.35 -2.48
C VAL A 177 17.06 -2.68 -1.03
N LEU A 178 15.77 -2.79 -0.74
CA LEU A 178 15.21 -3.19 0.54
C LEU A 178 14.36 -4.45 0.38
N LEU A 179 14.69 -5.48 1.15
CA LEU A 179 14.00 -6.76 1.16
C LEU A 179 13.36 -6.94 2.54
N MET A 180 12.06 -7.19 2.61
CA MET A 180 11.33 -7.24 3.87
C MET A 180 10.47 -8.50 3.98
N ASP A 181 10.73 -9.32 4.99
CA ASP A 181 9.99 -10.56 5.26
C ASP A 181 9.02 -10.33 6.44
N GLU A 182 7.73 -10.12 6.12
CA GLU A 182 6.66 -9.76 7.07
C GLU A 182 7.01 -8.61 8.02
N PRO A 183 7.43 -7.43 7.51
CA PRO A 183 7.99 -6.35 8.32
C PRO A 183 7.04 -5.76 9.37
N PHE A 184 5.72 -5.96 9.26
CA PHE A 184 4.74 -5.39 10.18
C PHE A 184 3.85 -6.41 10.91
N GLY A 185 4.13 -7.71 10.74
CA GLY A 185 3.27 -8.77 11.27
C GLY A 185 3.12 -8.80 12.80
N ALA A 186 4.14 -8.36 13.56
CA ALA A 186 4.12 -8.35 15.03
C ALA A 186 3.94 -6.94 15.64
N VAL A 187 3.50 -5.97 14.83
CA VAL A 187 3.26 -4.57 15.24
C VAL A 187 1.77 -4.34 15.45
N ASP A 188 1.39 -3.55 16.46
CA ASP A 188 0.00 -3.16 16.70
C ASP A 188 -0.59 -2.32 15.53
N PRO A 189 -1.90 -2.31 15.31
CA PRO A 189 -2.50 -1.67 14.13
C PRO A 189 -2.16 -0.19 13.95
N ILE A 190 -2.16 0.60 15.03
CA ILE A 190 -1.89 2.04 14.97
C ILE A 190 -0.43 2.29 14.57
N THR A 191 0.50 1.61 15.24
CA THR A 191 1.93 1.73 14.92
C THR A 191 2.25 1.17 13.53
N ARG A 192 1.59 0.08 13.12
CA ARG A 192 1.71 -0.48 11.77
C ARG A 192 1.36 0.55 10.71
N GLN A 193 0.20 1.19 10.83
CA GLN A 193 -0.24 2.22 9.89
C GLN A 193 0.79 3.35 9.77
N ARG A 194 1.31 3.83 10.91
CA ARG A 194 2.33 4.88 10.93
C ARG A 194 3.63 4.47 10.23
N LEU A 195 4.10 3.25 10.44
CA LEU A 195 5.32 2.74 9.78
C LEU A 195 5.13 2.57 8.26
N GLN A 196 3.96 2.10 7.85
CA GLN A 196 3.59 1.99 6.44
C GLN A 196 3.57 3.37 5.77
N ASP A 197 2.94 4.36 6.40
CA ASP A 197 2.86 5.72 5.86
C ASP A 197 4.26 6.36 5.77
N GLU A 198 5.14 6.06 6.73
CA GLU A 198 6.53 6.52 6.69
C GLU A 198 7.35 5.82 5.60
N LEU A 199 7.14 4.51 5.39
CA LEU A 199 7.77 3.79 4.28
C LEU A 199 7.38 4.40 2.92
N LEU A 200 6.11 4.74 2.75
CA LEU A 200 5.62 5.41 1.53
C LEU A 200 6.29 6.77 1.33
N ARG A 201 6.46 7.57 2.39
CA ARG A 201 7.19 8.85 2.32
C ARG A 201 8.64 8.67 1.88
N ILE A 202 9.36 7.72 2.50
CA ILE A 202 10.75 7.39 2.12
C ILE A 202 10.81 6.97 0.66
N GLN A 203 9.83 6.19 0.20
CA GLN A 203 9.75 5.75 -1.19
C GLN A 203 9.49 6.91 -2.16
N GLU A 204 8.60 7.84 -1.82
CA GLU A 204 8.31 9.04 -2.60
C GLU A 204 9.55 9.94 -2.74
N GLU A 205 10.41 10.00 -1.72
CA GLU A 205 11.61 10.84 -1.73
C GLU A 205 12.83 10.18 -2.40
N LEU A 206 13.05 8.88 -2.17
CA LEU A 206 14.30 8.22 -2.54
C LEU A 206 14.18 7.22 -3.69
N HIS A 207 12.96 6.81 -4.04
CA HIS A 207 12.69 5.82 -5.09
C HIS A 207 13.60 4.59 -4.97
N LYS A 208 13.59 3.94 -3.80
CA LYS A 208 14.32 2.69 -3.56
C LYS A 208 13.59 1.52 -4.22
N THR A 209 14.28 0.43 -4.52
CA THR A 209 13.59 -0.81 -4.91
C THR A 209 13.23 -1.58 -3.66
N ILE A 210 11.94 -1.84 -3.43
CA ILE A 210 11.47 -2.50 -2.22
C ILE A 210 10.71 -3.77 -2.58
N VAL A 211 11.07 -4.90 -1.95
CA VAL A 211 10.36 -6.16 -2.09
C VAL A 211 9.83 -6.56 -0.71
N ILE A 212 8.51 -6.65 -0.56
CA ILE A 212 7.86 -6.98 0.70
C ILE A 212 7.11 -8.29 0.56
N VAL A 213 7.41 -9.24 1.45
CA VAL A 213 6.61 -10.45 1.62
C VAL A 213 5.59 -10.18 2.72
N THR A 214 4.32 -10.39 2.40
CA THR A 214 3.23 -10.34 3.38
C THR A 214 2.20 -11.45 3.10
N HIS A 215 1.41 -11.77 4.11
CA HIS A 215 0.21 -12.61 3.98
C HIS A 215 -1.07 -11.77 3.99
N ASP A 216 -0.97 -10.45 4.22
CA ASP A 216 -2.09 -9.52 4.26
C ASP A 216 -2.24 -8.83 2.90
N PHE A 217 -3.36 -9.07 2.22
CA PHE A 217 -3.64 -8.45 0.93
C PHE A 217 -3.92 -6.95 1.04
N ASP A 218 -4.46 -6.48 2.18
CA ASP A 218 -4.75 -5.06 2.37
C ASP A 218 -3.45 -4.25 2.50
N GLU A 219 -2.43 -4.85 3.11
CA GLU A 219 -1.07 -4.29 3.11
C GLU A 219 -0.51 -4.19 1.67
N ALA A 220 -0.73 -5.22 0.85
CA ALA A 220 -0.26 -5.23 -0.52
C ALA A 220 -0.93 -4.16 -1.39
N VAL A 221 -2.24 -3.97 -1.24
CA VAL A 221 -2.98 -2.90 -1.92
C VAL A 221 -2.52 -1.52 -1.49
N LYS A 222 -2.22 -1.33 -0.20
CA LYS A 222 -1.79 -0.02 0.33
C LYS A 222 -0.37 0.36 -0.09
N LEU A 223 0.56 -0.59 -0.11
CA LEU A 223 1.99 -0.33 -0.26
C LEU A 223 2.53 -0.59 -1.68
N GLY A 224 1.95 -1.54 -2.40
CA GLY A 224 2.53 -2.04 -3.64
C GLY A 224 2.29 -1.12 -4.82
N ASP A 225 3.34 -0.82 -5.57
CA ASP A 225 3.18 -0.43 -6.98
C ASP A 225 2.75 -1.63 -7.82
N TRP A 226 3.28 -2.82 -7.47
CA TRP A 226 2.95 -4.09 -8.11
C TRP A 226 2.76 -5.20 -7.08
N ILE A 227 1.89 -6.14 -7.37
CA ILE A 227 1.60 -7.29 -6.52
C ILE A 227 1.77 -8.58 -7.32
N VAL A 228 2.63 -9.47 -6.81
CA VAL A 228 2.81 -10.83 -7.30
C VAL A 228 2.04 -11.79 -6.39
N ILE A 229 1.04 -12.47 -6.94
CA ILE A 229 0.27 -13.48 -6.22
C ILE A 229 0.85 -14.87 -6.53
N PHE A 230 1.33 -15.54 -5.50
CA PHE A 230 1.93 -16.87 -5.59
C PHE A 230 0.99 -18.00 -5.13
N THR A 231 1.09 -19.14 -5.80
CA THR A 231 0.64 -20.47 -5.32
C THR A 231 1.83 -21.38 -4.99
N GLU A 232 1.55 -22.62 -4.57
CA GLU A 232 2.56 -23.62 -4.17
C GLU A 232 3.71 -23.71 -5.20
N GLY A 233 4.96 -23.68 -4.73
CA GLY A 233 6.14 -23.70 -5.61
C GLY A 233 6.52 -22.33 -6.20
N ALA A 234 6.06 -21.23 -5.59
CA ALA A 234 6.22 -19.86 -6.06
C ALA A 234 5.75 -19.68 -7.52
N HIS A 235 4.65 -20.34 -7.86
CA HIS A 235 3.99 -20.19 -9.14
C HIS A 235 3.21 -18.88 -9.17
N ILE A 236 3.55 -17.99 -10.11
CA ILE A 236 2.90 -16.69 -10.30
C ILE A 236 1.54 -16.94 -10.92
N VAL A 237 0.49 -16.60 -10.18
CA VAL A 237 -0.90 -16.64 -10.67
C VAL A 237 -1.27 -15.34 -11.37
N GLN A 238 -0.86 -14.22 -10.79
CA GLN A 238 -1.08 -12.89 -11.32
C GLN A 238 0.04 -11.97 -10.86
N TYR A 239 0.53 -11.13 -11.77
CA TYR A 239 1.48 -10.06 -11.47
C TYR A 239 0.98 -8.78 -12.12
N ASP A 240 0.41 -7.89 -11.31
CA ASP A 240 -0.20 -6.66 -11.83
C ASP A 240 -0.27 -5.58 -10.73
N THR A 241 -0.72 -4.40 -11.11
CA THR A 241 -1.05 -3.28 -10.21
C THR A 241 -2.20 -3.65 -9.26
N PRO A 242 -2.25 -3.07 -8.06
CA PRO A 242 -3.38 -3.27 -7.13
C PRO A 242 -4.75 -3.02 -7.77
N GLU A 243 -4.87 -1.97 -8.57
CA GLU A 243 -6.10 -1.55 -9.26
C GLU A 243 -6.61 -2.66 -10.18
N ARG A 244 -5.71 -3.24 -10.98
CA ARG A 244 -6.05 -4.29 -11.94
C ARG A 244 -6.35 -5.62 -11.27
N ILE A 245 -5.62 -6.01 -10.24
CA ILE A 245 -5.93 -7.23 -9.48
C ILE A 245 -7.32 -7.14 -8.84
N LEU A 246 -7.70 -5.97 -8.32
CA LEU A 246 -9.02 -5.76 -7.73
C LEU A 246 -10.15 -5.68 -8.78
N ALA A 247 -9.85 -5.20 -10.00
CA ALA A 247 -10.83 -5.07 -11.07
C ALA A 247 -11.02 -6.36 -11.88
N GLU A 248 -9.91 -7.04 -12.17
CA GLU A 248 -9.79 -8.19 -13.06
C GLU A 248 -8.89 -9.26 -12.40
N PRO A 249 -9.39 -9.93 -11.36
CA PRO A 249 -8.67 -11.05 -10.75
C PRO A 249 -8.51 -12.19 -11.77
N ALA A 250 -7.32 -12.77 -11.86
CA ALA A 250 -6.98 -13.70 -12.94
C ALA A 250 -7.78 -15.02 -12.91
N ASN A 251 -8.23 -15.45 -11.72
CA ASN A 251 -9.04 -16.65 -11.53
C ASN A 251 -9.74 -16.66 -10.15
N GLU A 252 -10.55 -17.68 -9.91
CA GLU A 252 -11.30 -17.89 -8.66
C GLU A 252 -10.38 -17.97 -7.42
N PHE A 253 -9.15 -18.46 -7.56
CA PHE A 253 -8.19 -18.45 -6.46
C PHE A 253 -7.80 -17.02 -6.06
N VAL A 254 -7.53 -16.15 -7.04
CA VAL A 254 -7.23 -14.74 -6.77
C VAL A 254 -8.45 -14.03 -6.19
N GLU A 255 -9.65 -14.26 -6.73
CA GLU A 255 -10.89 -13.71 -6.17
C GLU A 255 -11.08 -14.09 -4.69
N ASN A 256 -10.92 -15.37 -4.38
CA ASN A 256 -11.03 -15.87 -3.01
C ASN A 256 -9.92 -15.36 -2.09
N PHE A 257 -8.71 -15.15 -2.62
CA PHE A 257 -7.58 -14.61 -1.86
C PHE A 257 -7.75 -13.13 -1.51
N ILE A 258 -8.27 -12.32 -2.45
CA ILE A 258 -8.63 -10.92 -2.20
C ILE A 258 -9.75 -10.84 -1.14
N GLY A 259 -10.68 -11.80 -1.19
CA GLY A 259 -11.82 -11.92 -0.30
C GLY A 259 -13.00 -11.03 -0.71
N SER A 260 -14.07 -11.08 0.09
CA SER A 260 -15.21 -10.17 -0.07
C SER A 260 -14.80 -8.73 0.22
N GLY A 261 -15.25 -7.79 -0.62
CA GLY A 261 -14.95 -6.36 -0.43
C GLY A 261 -13.89 -5.78 -1.36
N ALA A 262 -13.50 -6.46 -2.45
CA ALA A 262 -12.63 -5.90 -3.49
C ALA A 262 -13.09 -4.50 -3.97
N GLY A 263 -14.41 -4.30 -4.11
CA GLY A 263 -14.99 -2.99 -4.45
C GLY A 263 -14.78 -1.92 -3.37
N LEU A 264 -14.81 -2.28 -2.08
CA LEU A 264 -14.49 -1.36 -0.98
C LEU A 264 -12.97 -1.08 -0.93
N LYS A 265 -12.13 -2.07 -1.21
CA LYS A 265 -10.68 -1.90 -1.32
C LYS A 265 -10.28 -0.96 -2.47
N GLN A 266 -11.05 -0.90 -3.55
CA GLN A 266 -10.84 0.11 -4.60
C GLN A 266 -11.12 1.55 -4.15
N LEU A 267 -11.93 1.74 -3.11
CA LEU A 267 -12.23 3.07 -2.55
C LEU A 267 -11.06 3.66 -1.76
N THR A 268 -10.15 2.83 -1.25
CA THR A 268 -8.97 3.32 -0.52
C THR A 268 -7.88 3.83 -1.45
N LEU A 269 -7.89 3.42 -2.73
CA LEU A 269 -6.93 3.85 -3.75
C LEU A 269 -7.27 5.23 -4.35
N ASN A 270 -8.54 5.62 -4.31
CA ASN A 270 -9.00 6.88 -4.89
C ASN A 270 -9.24 7.94 -3.80
N ARG A 271 -8.83 9.19 -4.07
CA ARG A 271 -9.11 10.31 -3.17
C ARG A 271 -10.32 11.10 -3.62
N VAL A 272 -10.96 11.77 -2.66
CA VAL A 272 -12.13 12.62 -2.91
C VAL A 272 -11.81 13.72 -3.94
N ARG A 273 -10.58 14.26 -3.95
CA ARG A 273 -10.17 15.28 -4.92
C ARG A 273 -10.19 14.82 -6.39
N ASP A 274 -10.06 13.51 -6.62
CA ASP A 274 -9.90 12.91 -7.95
C ASP A 274 -11.26 12.52 -8.56
N VAL A 275 -12.35 12.74 -7.83
CA VAL A 275 -13.73 12.50 -8.26
C VAL A 275 -14.47 13.82 -8.40
N GLU A 276 -15.37 13.88 -9.38
CA GLU A 276 -16.26 15.03 -9.56
C GLU A 276 -17.29 15.06 -8.43
N VAL A 277 -17.29 16.15 -7.66
CA VAL A 277 -18.24 16.38 -6.57
C VAL A 277 -19.44 17.18 -7.07
N GLU A 278 -20.61 16.88 -6.54
CA GLU A 278 -21.84 17.59 -6.88
C GLU A 278 -21.81 19.02 -6.31
N SER A 279 -22.30 19.99 -7.11
CA SER A 279 -22.49 21.36 -6.63
C SER A 279 -23.70 21.43 -5.69
N ALA A 280 -23.59 22.21 -4.62
CA ALA A 280 -24.72 22.51 -3.74
C ALA A 280 -24.98 24.02 -3.66
N VAL A 281 -26.23 24.39 -3.40
CA VAL A 281 -26.60 25.78 -3.14
C VAL A 281 -26.05 26.20 -1.79
N THR A 282 -25.23 27.25 -1.78
CA THR A 282 -24.66 27.82 -0.55
C THR A 282 -25.43 29.05 -0.08
N CYS A 283 -25.49 29.27 1.22
CA CYS A 283 -26.06 30.48 1.82
C CYS A 283 -25.24 30.94 3.03
N SER A 284 -25.46 32.18 3.46
CA SER A 284 -24.76 32.76 4.62
C SER A 284 -25.71 33.04 5.78
N PRO A 285 -25.22 33.06 7.04
CA PRO A 285 -25.99 33.51 8.19
C PRO A 285 -26.68 34.85 7.96
N GLY A 286 -27.94 34.96 8.39
CA GLY A 286 -28.76 36.16 8.26
C GLY A 286 -29.42 36.35 6.88
N GLU A 287 -29.08 35.54 5.88
CA GLU A 287 -29.71 35.57 4.57
C GLU A 287 -31.22 35.21 4.66
N GLU A 288 -32.03 35.79 3.77
CA GLU A 288 -33.47 35.48 3.72
C GLU A 288 -33.72 34.11 3.10
N VAL A 289 -34.45 33.26 3.83
CA VAL A 289 -34.73 31.89 3.40
C VAL A 289 -35.45 31.84 2.04
N ARG A 290 -36.32 32.81 1.75
CA ARG A 290 -37.05 32.86 0.47
C ARG A 290 -36.11 32.94 -0.73
N ALA A 291 -35.05 33.73 -0.62
CA ALA A 291 -34.03 33.85 -1.66
C ALA A 291 -33.23 32.54 -1.81
N VAL A 292 -32.90 31.89 -0.70
CA VAL A 292 -32.22 30.58 -0.71
C VAL A 292 -33.11 29.50 -1.37
N LEU A 293 -34.38 29.41 -0.98
CA LEU A 293 -35.34 28.46 -1.57
C LEU A 293 -35.57 28.71 -3.07
N GLN A 294 -35.55 29.98 -3.51
CA GLN A 294 -35.60 30.31 -4.93
C GLN A 294 -34.37 29.78 -5.67
N ARG A 295 -33.15 30.02 -5.15
CA ARG A 295 -31.91 29.49 -5.72
C ARG A 295 -31.91 27.95 -5.76
N MET A 296 -32.45 27.29 -4.74
CA MET A 296 -32.61 25.83 -4.71
C MET A 296 -33.56 25.33 -5.81
N ASN A 297 -34.65 26.05 -6.11
CA ASN A 297 -35.56 25.70 -7.20
C ASN A 297 -34.92 25.88 -8.58
N GLU A 298 -34.19 26.98 -8.77
CA GLU A 298 -33.51 27.30 -10.04
C GLU A 298 -32.39 26.31 -10.35
N ALA A 299 -31.69 25.82 -9.32
CA ALA A 299 -30.64 24.81 -9.43
C ALA A 299 -31.19 23.36 -9.53
N GLY A 300 -32.44 23.17 -9.95
CA GLY A 300 -33.00 21.83 -10.20
C GLY A 300 -33.65 21.16 -8.98
N GLY A 301 -33.97 21.92 -7.93
CA GLY A 301 -34.76 21.43 -6.80
C GLY A 301 -33.95 20.65 -5.76
N HIS A 302 -32.72 21.08 -5.46
CA HIS A 302 -31.90 20.50 -4.41
C HIS A 302 -32.67 20.38 -3.08
N GLN A 303 -32.45 19.28 -2.36
CA GLN A 303 -33.14 19.00 -1.10
C GLN A 303 -32.48 19.65 0.12
N HIS A 304 -31.25 20.13 -0.01
CA HIS A 304 -30.46 20.72 1.07
C HIS A 304 -29.73 21.98 0.57
N ALA A 305 -29.43 22.89 1.49
CA ALA A 305 -28.53 24.03 1.26
C ALA A 305 -27.37 23.97 2.26
N VAL A 306 -26.19 24.45 1.87
CA VAL A 306 -25.00 24.48 2.74
C VAL A 306 -24.83 25.90 3.27
N VAL A 307 -24.91 26.04 4.59
CA VAL A 307 -24.63 27.33 5.26
C VAL A 307 -23.12 27.45 5.41
N VAL A 308 -22.53 28.53 4.90
CA VAL A 308 -21.10 28.80 4.99
C VAL A 308 -20.81 30.09 5.75
N ASP A 309 -19.72 30.10 6.52
CA ASP A 309 -19.25 31.28 7.22
C ASP A 309 -18.54 32.29 6.28
N HIS A 310 -18.07 33.40 6.85
CA HIS A 310 -17.31 34.43 6.13
C HIS A 310 -16.00 33.92 5.49
N ARG A 311 -15.49 32.75 5.90
CA ARG A 311 -14.31 32.08 5.34
C ARG A 311 -14.68 30.94 4.38
N GLN A 312 -15.95 30.83 3.99
CA GLN A 312 -16.50 29.76 3.15
C GLN A 312 -16.43 28.37 3.80
N ARG A 313 -16.35 28.27 5.13
CA ARG A 313 -16.36 26.97 5.82
C ARG A 313 -17.80 26.54 6.09
N PRO A 314 -18.16 25.26 5.88
CA PRO A 314 -19.50 24.78 6.15
C PRO A 314 -19.79 24.81 7.66
N ILE A 315 -20.90 25.44 8.03
CA ILE A 315 -21.36 25.58 9.41
C ILE A 315 -22.79 25.06 9.64
N GLY A 316 -23.51 24.69 8.57
CA GLY A 316 -24.83 24.05 8.66
C GLY A 316 -25.24 23.40 7.36
N TRP A 317 -26.13 22.40 7.42
CA TRP A 317 -26.63 21.70 6.24
C TRP A 317 -28.14 21.42 6.32
N PRO A 318 -28.97 22.47 6.43
CA PRO A 318 -30.42 22.31 6.59
C PRO A 318 -31.08 21.73 5.34
N SER A 319 -31.99 20.80 5.57
CA SER A 319 -32.95 20.34 4.56
C SER A 319 -33.92 21.45 4.18
N ARG A 320 -34.48 21.36 2.97
CA ARG A 320 -35.54 22.23 2.48
C ARG A 320 -36.70 22.36 3.48
N ARG A 321 -37.11 21.25 4.09
CA ARG A 321 -38.21 21.22 5.08
C ARG A 321 -37.88 22.00 6.35
N GLN A 322 -36.61 22.04 6.76
CA GLN A 322 -36.16 22.86 7.88
C GLN A 322 -36.14 24.33 7.48
N LEU A 323 -35.64 24.65 6.28
CA LEU A 323 -35.61 26.02 5.76
C LEU A 323 -37.02 26.61 5.66
N GLU A 324 -38.00 25.88 5.12
CA GLU A 324 -39.40 26.35 4.97
C GLU A 324 -40.08 26.79 6.28
N ARG A 325 -39.50 26.46 7.44
CA ARG A 325 -39.98 26.84 8.78
C ARG A 325 -39.30 28.08 9.35
N LEU A 326 -38.34 28.65 8.63
CA LEU A 326 -37.49 29.76 9.06
C LEU A 326 -37.67 30.97 8.14
N ASP A 327 -37.54 32.17 8.70
CA ASP A 327 -37.54 33.41 7.92
C ASP A 327 -36.11 33.79 7.46
N ARG A 328 -35.10 33.53 8.30
CA ARG A 328 -33.68 33.82 8.05
C ARG A 328 -32.79 32.65 8.43
N ILE A 329 -31.63 32.55 7.76
CA ILE A 329 -30.63 31.53 8.05
C ILE A 329 -30.00 31.79 9.44
N PRO A 330 -30.00 30.80 10.35
CA PRO A 330 -29.38 30.95 11.68
C PRO A 330 -27.86 31.16 11.60
N ASP A 331 -27.31 31.82 12.62
CA ASP A 331 -25.85 32.05 12.77
C ASP A 331 -25.17 30.97 13.65
N GLY A 332 -25.87 29.88 13.93
CA GLY A 332 -25.39 28.79 14.76
C GLY A 332 -24.61 27.75 13.97
N VAL A 333 -23.56 27.20 14.56
CA VAL A 333 -22.84 26.04 14.02
C VAL A 333 -23.62 24.77 14.35
N GLU A 334 -23.97 24.01 13.33
CA GLU A 334 -24.58 22.70 13.48
C GLU A 334 -23.51 21.67 13.91
N PRO A 335 -23.69 20.98 15.05
CA PRO A 335 -22.74 19.98 15.49
C PRO A 335 -22.86 18.71 14.64
N GLY A 336 -21.75 18.05 14.36
CA GLY A 336 -21.74 16.74 13.71
C GLY A 336 -22.02 16.75 12.21
N LEU A 337 -21.70 17.84 11.52
CA LEU A 337 -21.75 17.87 10.05
C LEU A 337 -20.87 16.78 9.45
N PRO A 338 -21.38 15.99 8.48
CA PRO A 338 -20.57 15.01 7.77
C PRO A 338 -19.64 15.72 6.80
N VAL A 339 -18.43 16.01 7.25
CA VAL A 339 -17.42 16.73 6.46
C VAL A 339 -16.24 15.82 6.17
N VAL A 340 -15.80 15.80 4.92
CA VAL A 340 -14.62 15.06 4.46
C VAL A 340 -13.68 16.00 3.71
N GLY A 341 -12.38 15.90 3.98
CA GLY A 341 -11.37 16.70 3.28
C GLY A 341 -11.05 16.13 1.90
N GLU A 342 -10.63 16.98 0.97
CA GLU A 342 -10.31 16.59 -0.41
C GLU A 342 -9.16 15.57 -0.53
N ALA A 343 -8.30 15.52 0.49
CA ALA A 343 -7.20 14.54 0.56
C ALA A 343 -7.64 13.18 1.11
N ALA A 344 -8.83 13.05 1.70
CA ALA A 344 -9.32 11.78 2.23
C ALA A 344 -9.63 10.78 1.12
N THR A 345 -9.72 9.50 1.48
CA THR A 345 -10.10 8.43 0.55
C THR A 345 -11.61 8.43 0.32
N LEU A 346 -12.06 7.79 -0.78
CA LEU A 346 -13.50 7.56 -0.98
C LEU A 346 -14.09 6.65 0.11
N ASN A 347 -13.28 5.79 0.73
CA ASN A 347 -13.72 4.98 1.86
C ASN A 347 -14.01 5.86 3.09
N ASP A 348 -13.13 6.83 3.40
CA ASP A 348 -13.37 7.79 4.49
C ASP A 348 -14.65 8.61 4.26
N ALA A 349 -14.92 8.97 3.00
CA ALA A 349 -16.15 9.66 2.62
C ALA A 349 -17.38 8.77 2.86
N LEU A 350 -17.33 7.50 2.46
CA LEU A 350 -18.41 6.53 2.69
C LEU A 350 -18.63 6.28 4.18
N ASP A 351 -17.57 6.11 4.97
CA ASP A 351 -17.66 5.96 6.43
C ASP A 351 -18.31 7.19 7.07
N THR A 352 -17.95 8.39 6.63
CA THR A 352 -18.55 9.64 7.11
C THR A 352 -20.05 9.71 6.80
N MET A 353 -20.47 9.27 5.61
CA MET A 353 -21.88 9.15 5.23
C MET A 353 -22.63 8.17 6.12
N LEU A 354 -22.05 6.98 6.35
CA LEU A 354 -22.67 5.94 7.16
C LEU A 354 -22.81 6.37 8.64
N VAL A 355 -21.77 6.96 9.23
CA VAL A 355 -21.77 7.43 10.62
C VAL A 355 -22.79 8.54 10.85
N SER A 356 -22.91 9.48 9.90
CA SER A 356 -23.91 10.54 9.97
C SER A 356 -25.32 10.08 9.60
N SER A 357 -25.47 8.82 9.15
CA SER A 357 -26.70 8.31 8.54
C SER A 357 -27.23 9.20 7.41
N ALA A 358 -26.33 9.96 6.77
CA ALA A 358 -26.62 10.81 5.63
C ALA A 358 -26.09 10.11 4.37
N GLY A 359 -26.90 10.06 3.30
CA GLY A 359 -26.47 9.51 2.02
C GLY A 359 -25.42 10.34 1.27
N ALA A 360 -24.85 11.36 1.93
CA ALA A 360 -23.92 12.31 1.34
C ALA A 360 -23.07 13.01 2.42
N ALA A 361 -21.91 13.51 2.01
CA ALA A 361 -20.97 14.25 2.85
C ALA A 361 -20.51 15.54 2.16
N LEU A 362 -20.20 16.57 2.95
CA LEU A 362 -19.67 17.84 2.48
C LEU A 362 -18.16 17.72 2.27
N VAL A 363 -17.69 18.11 1.09
CA VAL A 363 -16.27 18.09 0.74
C VAL A 363 -15.65 19.45 1.03
N THR A 364 -14.55 19.46 1.78
CA THR A 364 -13.76 20.66 2.05
C THR A 364 -12.39 20.60 1.37
N GLY A 365 -11.96 21.75 0.83
CA GLY A 365 -10.63 21.93 0.27
C GLY A 365 -9.68 22.61 1.26
N ARG A 366 -8.71 23.37 0.73
CA ARG A 366 -7.75 24.12 1.54
C ARG A 366 -8.45 25.07 2.52
N ARG A 367 -7.95 25.13 3.76
CA ARG A 367 -8.48 25.97 4.86
C ARG A 367 -9.94 25.68 5.22
N ASP A 368 -10.37 24.43 5.03
CA ASP A 368 -11.72 23.93 5.30
C ASP A 368 -12.81 24.63 4.48
N ALA A 369 -12.44 25.26 3.36
CA ALA A 369 -13.40 25.91 2.47
C ALA A 369 -14.26 24.85 1.77
N PHE A 370 -15.58 25.06 1.76
CA PHE A 370 -16.53 24.19 1.09
C PHE A 370 -16.26 24.11 -0.41
N ARG A 371 -16.19 22.90 -0.95
CA ARG A 371 -15.93 22.61 -2.36
C ARG A 371 -17.14 22.02 -3.08
N GLY A 372 -17.89 21.14 -2.41
CA GLY A 372 -19.02 20.44 -3.01
C GLY A 372 -19.55 19.34 -2.11
N VAL A 373 -20.40 18.48 -2.66
CA VAL A 373 -21.03 17.36 -1.96
C VAL A 373 -20.64 16.07 -2.67
N ILE A 374 -20.30 15.04 -1.91
CA ILE A 374 -20.09 13.70 -2.41
C ILE A 374 -21.22 12.81 -1.92
N THR A 375 -21.82 12.04 -2.82
CA THR A 375 -22.96 11.15 -2.56
C THR A 375 -22.54 9.68 -2.65
N VAL A 376 -23.36 8.77 -2.12
CA VAL A 376 -23.11 7.32 -2.28
C VAL A 376 -23.10 6.95 -3.77
N GLU A 377 -23.96 7.56 -4.58
CA GLU A 377 -24.01 7.39 -6.03
C GLU A 377 -22.68 7.79 -6.69
N THR A 378 -22.13 8.95 -6.31
CA THR A 378 -20.82 9.42 -6.78
C THR A 378 -19.70 8.41 -6.46
N VAL A 379 -19.72 7.84 -5.24
CA VAL A 379 -18.75 6.82 -4.81
C VAL A 379 -18.90 5.54 -5.65
N MET A 380 -20.13 5.09 -5.90
CA MET A 380 -20.39 3.89 -6.71
C MET A 380 -20.02 4.07 -8.19
N GLU A 381 -20.26 5.25 -8.75
CA GLU A 381 -19.81 5.59 -10.11
C GLU A 381 -18.29 5.62 -10.21
N ALA A 382 -17.60 6.12 -9.18
CA ALA A 382 -16.14 6.11 -9.13
C ALA A 382 -15.56 4.69 -9.14
N ILE A 383 -16.16 3.73 -8.39
CA ILE A 383 -15.77 2.32 -8.46
C ILE A 383 -15.90 1.78 -9.88
N THR A 384 -17.06 2.01 -10.50
CA THR A 384 -17.36 1.52 -11.86
C THR A 384 -16.38 2.08 -12.89
N ARG A 385 -16.07 3.38 -12.79
CA ARG A 385 -15.12 4.07 -13.66
C ARG A 385 -13.70 3.54 -13.46
N SER A 386 -13.27 3.41 -12.21
CA SER A 386 -11.94 2.90 -11.84
C SER A 386 -11.66 1.53 -12.48
N ARG A 387 -12.63 0.61 -12.41
CA ARG A 387 -12.54 -0.71 -13.06
C ARG A 387 -12.37 -0.60 -14.59
N ALA A 388 -13.10 0.30 -15.24
CA ALA A 388 -13.00 0.49 -16.68
C ALA A 388 -11.65 1.09 -17.10
N THR A 389 -11.08 2.02 -16.32
CA THR A 389 -9.74 2.58 -16.57
C THR A 389 -8.63 1.58 -16.33
N ALA A 390 -8.71 0.78 -15.26
CA ALA A 390 -7.72 -0.25 -14.94
C ALA A 390 -7.58 -1.27 -16.09
N ALA A 391 -8.67 -1.60 -16.79
CA ALA A 391 -8.66 -2.48 -17.95
C ALA A 391 -7.93 -1.89 -19.18
N GLY A 392 -7.75 -0.56 -19.26
CA GLY A 392 -7.28 0.14 -20.45
C GLY A 392 -5.83 0.61 -20.43
N ASP A 393 -5.16 0.67 -19.27
CA ASP A 393 -3.81 1.22 -19.15
C ASP A 393 -2.74 0.12 -19.31
N GLN A 394 -1.96 0.17 -20.41
CA GLN A 394 -1.02 -0.89 -20.83
C GLN A 394 0.39 -0.35 -21.14
N ALA A 395 0.82 0.73 -20.48
CA ALA A 395 2.09 1.36 -20.84
C ALA A 395 3.33 0.47 -20.55
N TYR A 396 3.30 -0.38 -19.51
CA TYR A 396 4.36 -1.34 -19.17
C TYR A 396 3.84 -2.37 -18.14
N THR A 397 4.11 -3.66 -18.35
CA THR A 397 3.85 -4.73 -17.38
C THR A 397 5.17 -5.48 -17.15
N PRO A 398 5.72 -5.51 -15.92
CA PRO A 398 6.95 -6.22 -15.64
C PRO A 398 6.77 -7.72 -15.89
N VAL A 399 7.85 -8.40 -16.28
CA VAL A 399 7.80 -9.84 -16.56
C VAL A 399 7.57 -10.64 -15.28
N GLY A 400 6.58 -11.53 -15.30
CA GLY A 400 6.34 -12.50 -14.22
C GLY A 400 5.76 -13.79 -14.78
N THR A 401 6.60 -14.82 -14.93
CA THR A 401 6.20 -16.13 -15.46
C THR A 401 6.91 -17.26 -14.72
N ASN A 402 6.41 -18.47 -14.91
CA ASN A 402 7.10 -19.70 -14.52
C ASN A 402 7.39 -20.55 -15.76
N THR A 403 8.49 -21.30 -15.76
CA THR A 403 8.84 -22.22 -16.86
C THR A 403 7.84 -23.35 -17.02
N ASN A 404 7.27 -23.82 -15.91
CA ASN A 404 6.21 -24.82 -15.90
C ASN A 404 4.85 -24.15 -15.65
N PRO A 405 3.76 -24.59 -16.33
CA PRO A 405 2.42 -24.09 -16.04
C PRO A 405 1.94 -24.58 -14.67
N ILE A 406 0.99 -23.84 -14.08
CA ILE A 406 0.31 -24.23 -12.83
C ILE A 406 -0.40 -25.57 -13.06
N GLU A 407 -0.03 -26.61 -12.30
CA GLU A 407 -0.82 -27.84 -12.24
C GLU A 407 -2.20 -27.49 -11.67
N THR A 408 -3.25 -27.57 -12.49
CA THR A 408 -4.63 -27.30 -12.07
C THR A 408 -4.97 -28.15 -10.85
N MET A 409 -5.20 -27.52 -9.69
CA MET A 409 -5.70 -28.17 -8.50
C MET A 409 -7.02 -28.89 -8.84
N PRO A 410 -7.18 -30.20 -8.52
CA PRO A 410 -8.47 -30.85 -8.71
C PRO A 410 -9.50 -30.16 -7.82
N SER A 411 -10.59 -29.67 -8.42
CA SER A 411 -11.76 -29.18 -7.70
C SER A 411 -12.18 -30.24 -6.68
N SER A 412 -12.08 -29.92 -5.38
CA SER A 412 -12.56 -30.83 -4.34
C SER A 412 -14.07 -31.02 -4.50
N PRO A 413 -14.60 -32.25 -4.55
CA PRO A 413 -16.03 -32.45 -4.65
C PRO A 413 -16.70 -31.94 -3.37
N VAL A 414 -17.68 -31.06 -3.54
CA VAL A 414 -18.58 -30.61 -2.48
C VAL A 414 -19.17 -31.85 -1.81
N SER A 415 -18.76 -32.13 -0.58
CA SER A 415 -19.35 -33.19 0.22
C SER A 415 -20.81 -32.84 0.49
N ALA A 416 -21.71 -33.55 -0.19
CA ALA A 416 -23.13 -33.52 0.12
C ALA A 416 -23.33 -33.90 1.59
N MET A 417 -24.03 -33.05 2.34
CA MET A 417 -24.50 -33.40 3.69
C MET A 417 -25.47 -34.57 3.59
N PRO A 418 -25.38 -35.59 4.49
CA PRO A 418 -26.42 -36.61 4.57
C PRO A 418 -27.67 -35.99 5.21
N THR A 419 -28.76 -35.98 4.46
CA THR A 419 -30.10 -35.79 5.01
C THR A 419 -30.38 -36.94 5.97
N GLY A 420 -30.57 -36.61 7.24
CA GLY A 420 -30.99 -37.57 8.25
C GLY A 420 -32.47 -37.90 8.11
N GLU A 421 -32.77 -39.17 7.86
CA GLU A 421 -33.98 -39.86 8.26
C GLU A 421 -33.56 -41.28 8.65
N ASP A 422 -33.66 -41.59 9.95
CA ASP A 422 -34.02 -42.89 10.56
C ASP A 422 -33.46 -42.97 11.98
N LEU A 423 -34.29 -42.52 12.95
CA LEU A 423 -34.74 -43.26 14.15
C LEU A 423 -35.52 -42.34 15.11
#